data_AF-A0A956KPS4-F1
#
_entry.id   AF-A0A956KPS4-F1
#
_cell.length_a   1.000
_cell.length_b   1.000
_cell.length_c   1.000
_cell.angle_alpha   90.00
_cell.angle_beta   90.00
_cell.angle_gamma   90.00
#
_symmetry.space_group_name_H-M   'P 1'
#
loop_
_entity.id
_entity.type
_entity.pdbx_description
1 polymer ?
#
loop_
_entity_poly.entity_id
_entity_poly.type
_entity_poly.pdbx_seq_one_letter_code
_entity_poly.pdbx_strand_id
1 'polypeptide(L)'
;NGITNVWGFGIRLYQFYSPTANYDYMTYCLPNWVSDWTWTKIFTRIYILSSWDDNLPAPEPEGELLIGLLLNDGSEEWWTVPGGREAEFFSGAASVRFDYDGETLDIPAAYELLEDGTRRVTAPVPRLDQDFSAIAHVEGDEGDHP
;
A
#
# COMPACT_ATOMS: atom_id res chain seq x y z
N ASN A 1 6.81 26.23 8.92
CA ASN A 1 5.62 26.32 8.06
C ASN A 1 5.98 25.76 6.69
N GLY A 2 5.59 24.52 6.40
CA GLY A 2 5.92 23.79 5.15
C GLY A 2 5.22 24.32 3.90
N ILE A 3 5.06 25.65 3.81
CA ILE A 3 4.55 26.35 2.63
C ILE A 3 5.74 26.50 1.68
N THR A 4 5.66 25.86 0.53
CA THR A 4 6.78 25.79 -0.42
C THR A 4 6.77 26.93 -1.43
N ASN A 5 5.68 27.70 -1.52
CA ASN A 5 5.48 28.77 -2.52
C ASN A 5 5.72 28.32 -3.97
N VAL A 6 5.62 27.02 -4.23
CA VAL A 6 5.64 26.42 -5.56
C VAL A 6 4.45 25.49 -5.73
N TRP A 7 4.00 25.30 -6.96
CA TRP A 7 2.94 24.35 -7.27
C TRP A 7 3.44 22.92 -7.04
N GLY A 8 2.51 22.00 -6.81
CA GLY A 8 2.80 20.57 -6.98
C GLY A 8 1.60 19.83 -7.56
N PHE A 9 1.87 18.59 -7.92
CA PHE A 9 0.95 17.75 -8.67
C PHE A 9 0.77 16.42 -7.95
N GLY A 10 -0.49 16.10 -7.60
CA GLY A 10 -0.83 14.81 -7.01
C GLY A 10 -1.15 13.80 -8.11
N ILE A 11 -0.35 12.74 -8.22
CA ILE A 11 -0.49 11.73 -9.27
C ILE A 11 -1.78 10.89 -9.13
N ARG A 12 -2.28 10.67 -7.91
CA ARG A 12 -3.49 9.88 -7.64
C ARG A 12 -4.78 10.61 -8.00
N LEU A 13 -4.91 11.85 -7.54
CA LEU A 13 -6.08 12.70 -7.79
C LEU A 13 -5.94 13.53 -9.07
N TYR A 14 -4.80 13.41 -9.77
CA TYR A 14 -4.49 14.09 -11.02
C TYR A 14 -4.77 15.61 -10.99
N GLN A 15 -4.45 16.26 -9.86
CA GLN A 15 -4.77 17.67 -9.61
C GLN A 15 -3.56 18.50 -9.16
N PHE A 16 -3.65 19.82 -9.38
CA PHE A 16 -2.67 20.80 -8.93
C PHE A 16 -2.99 21.33 -7.53
N TYR A 17 -1.98 21.39 -6.67
CA TYR A 17 -2.07 21.93 -5.32
C TYR A 17 -1.48 23.33 -5.24
N SER A 18 -2.27 24.27 -4.70
CA SER A 18 -1.92 25.69 -4.60
C SER A 18 -0.69 25.93 -3.71
N PRO A 19 0.27 26.78 -4.16
CA PRO A 19 1.51 27.14 -3.45
C PRO A 19 1.33 27.75 -2.05
N THR A 20 0.17 28.36 -1.79
CA THR A 20 -0.09 29.17 -0.60
C THR A 20 -1.17 28.58 0.31
N ALA A 21 -1.94 27.60 -0.20
CA ALA A 21 -3.03 26.98 0.52
C ALA A 21 -2.72 25.52 0.93
N ASN A 22 -1.60 24.96 0.48
CA ASN A 22 -1.22 23.58 0.74
C ASN A 22 0.20 23.48 1.29
N TYR A 23 0.45 22.44 2.06
CA TYR A 23 1.75 22.12 2.64
C TYR A 23 2.33 20.89 1.91
N ASP A 24 3.64 20.86 1.74
CA ASP A 24 4.34 19.70 1.18
C ASP A 24 4.18 18.47 2.09
N TYR A 25 4.23 17.28 1.48
CA TYR A 25 4.18 16.01 2.21
C TYR A 25 5.21 15.99 3.35
N MET A 26 4.69 15.94 4.57
CA MET A 26 5.41 15.56 5.77
C MET A 26 4.81 14.23 6.21
N THR A 27 5.67 13.26 6.54
CA THR A 27 5.40 11.80 6.69
C THR A 27 4.19 11.38 7.54
N TYR A 28 3.46 12.30 8.18
CA TYR A 28 2.39 12.02 9.13
C TYR A 28 1.10 12.85 8.95
N CYS A 29 0.96 13.67 7.90
CA CYS A 29 -0.27 14.46 7.68
C CYS A 29 -0.70 14.49 6.21
N LEU A 30 -2.02 14.35 5.98
CA LEU A 30 -2.66 14.75 4.72
C LEU A 30 -2.49 16.26 4.49
N PRO A 31 -2.39 16.72 3.23
CA PRO A 31 -2.48 15.96 1.98
C PRO A 31 -1.15 15.33 1.50
N ASN A 32 -1.23 14.16 0.85
CA ASN A 32 -0.08 13.41 0.36
C ASN A 32 0.37 13.80 -1.06
N TRP A 33 0.81 15.05 -1.26
CA TRP A 33 1.42 15.49 -2.53
C TRP A 33 2.82 16.06 -2.29
N VAL A 34 3.68 15.94 -3.30
CA VAL A 34 5.09 16.34 -3.23
C VAL A 34 5.32 17.54 -4.14
N SER A 35 5.93 18.60 -3.60
CA SER A 35 6.27 19.80 -4.38
C SER A 35 7.51 19.64 -5.25
N ASP A 36 7.68 20.50 -6.26
CA ASP A 36 8.88 20.54 -7.12
C ASP A 36 10.17 20.73 -6.32
N TRP A 37 10.12 21.48 -5.20
CA TRP A 37 11.26 21.67 -4.32
C TRP A 37 11.70 20.34 -3.71
N THR A 38 10.76 19.56 -3.17
CA THR A 38 11.06 18.24 -2.58
C THR A 38 11.50 17.25 -3.64
N TRP A 39 10.83 17.21 -4.80
CA TRP A 39 11.29 16.41 -5.95
C TRP A 39 12.73 16.69 -6.33
N THR A 40 13.12 17.96 -6.41
CA THR A 40 14.51 18.35 -6.72
C THR A 40 15.51 17.86 -5.66
N LYS A 41 15.11 17.82 -4.38
CA LYS A 41 15.98 17.34 -3.29
C LYS A 41 16.13 15.82 -3.28
N ILE A 42 15.08 15.07 -3.62
CA ILE A 42 15.10 13.60 -3.55
C ILE A 42 15.50 12.95 -4.87
N PHE A 43 15.45 13.66 -6.00
CA PHE A 43 15.72 13.11 -7.33
C PHE A 43 17.05 12.35 -7.42
N THR A 44 18.16 12.96 -6.99
CA THR A 44 19.48 12.31 -7.04
C THR A 44 19.51 11.02 -6.21
N ARG A 45 18.82 10.99 -5.06
CA ARG A 45 18.74 9.80 -4.23
C ARG A 45 17.93 8.70 -4.91
N ILE A 46 16.78 9.04 -5.50
CA ILE A 46 15.96 8.11 -6.28
C ILE A 46 16.77 7.55 -7.43
N TYR A 47 17.41 8.41 -8.23
CA TYR A 47 18.24 8.00 -9.36
C TYR A 47 19.36 7.03 -8.94
N ILE A 48 20.07 7.32 -7.85
CA ILE A 48 21.13 6.43 -7.35
C ILE A 48 20.54 5.09 -6.91
N LEU A 49 19.50 5.08 -6.08
CA LEU A 49 18.92 3.84 -5.56
C LEU A 49 18.28 2.99 -6.67
N SER A 50 17.64 3.62 -7.66
CA SER A 50 17.08 2.93 -8.84
C SER A 50 18.14 2.51 -9.86
N SER A 51 19.37 3.02 -9.78
CA SER A 51 20.48 2.59 -10.64
C SER A 51 21.20 1.35 -10.13
N TRP A 52 20.92 0.93 -8.89
CA TRP A 52 21.46 -0.30 -8.35
C TRP A 52 20.77 -1.47 -9.06
N ASP A 53 21.57 -2.29 -9.72
CA ASP A 53 21.15 -3.54 -10.34
C ASP A 53 20.78 -4.54 -9.22
N ASP A 54 19.71 -5.32 -9.41
CA ASP A 54 19.11 -6.26 -8.45
C ASP A 54 20.03 -7.44 -8.07
N ASN A 55 21.29 -7.42 -8.49
CA ASN A 55 22.31 -8.44 -8.25
C ASN A 55 22.98 -8.35 -6.86
N LEU A 56 22.46 -7.52 -5.95
CA LEU A 56 22.85 -7.59 -4.54
C LEU A 56 22.09 -8.75 -3.88
N PRO A 57 22.77 -9.63 -3.13
CA PRO A 57 22.06 -10.65 -2.36
C PRO A 57 21.13 -9.95 -1.37
N ALA A 58 19.84 -9.94 -1.67
CA ALA A 58 18.82 -9.57 -0.72
C ALA A 58 18.85 -10.61 0.41
N PRO A 59 18.67 -10.20 1.67
CA PRO A 59 18.40 -11.17 2.72
C PRO A 59 17.21 -12.04 2.27
N GLU A 60 17.33 -13.36 2.44
CA GLU A 60 16.23 -14.27 2.15
C GLU A 60 14.98 -13.78 2.90
N PRO A 61 13.92 -13.44 2.18
CA PRO A 61 12.72 -12.88 2.79
C PRO A 61 12.12 -13.93 3.74
N GLU A 62 11.87 -13.55 4.99
CA GLU A 62 11.27 -14.45 6.00
C GLU A 62 9.76 -14.71 5.77
N GLY A 63 9.23 -14.29 4.61
CA GLY A 63 7.81 -14.36 4.30
C GLY A 63 7.46 -13.78 2.93
N GLU A 64 6.17 -13.80 2.64
CA GLU A 64 5.58 -13.12 1.49
C GLU A 64 4.29 -12.41 1.93
N LEU A 65 4.05 -11.23 1.39
CA LEU A 65 2.83 -10.46 1.61
C LEU A 65 2.02 -10.42 0.33
N LEU A 66 0.73 -10.69 0.43
CA LEU A 66 -0.25 -10.38 -0.60
C LEU A 66 -0.68 -8.91 -0.44
N ILE A 67 -0.62 -8.16 -1.54
CA ILE A 67 -1.12 -6.79 -1.62
C ILE A 67 -2.27 -6.75 -2.62
N GLY A 68 -3.38 -6.14 -2.19
CA GLY A 68 -4.55 -5.88 -3.02
C GLY A 68 -4.87 -4.39 -3.09
N LEU A 69 -5.25 -3.91 -4.28
CA LEU A 69 -5.91 -2.63 -4.47
C LEU A 69 -7.34 -2.89 -4.92
N LEU A 70 -8.31 -2.45 -4.11
CA LEU A 70 -9.73 -2.42 -4.46
C LEU A 70 -10.03 -1.00 -4.94
N LEU A 71 -10.07 -0.82 -6.26
CA LEU A 71 -10.24 0.49 -6.89
C LEU A 71 -11.70 0.95 -6.78
N ASN A 72 -11.91 2.26 -6.82
CA ASN A 72 -13.24 2.86 -6.66
C ASN A 72 -14.21 2.52 -7.82
N ASP A 73 -13.70 2.04 -8.96
CA ASP A 73 -14.51 1.56 -10.08
C ASP A 73 -14.92 0.08 -9.94
N GLY A 74 -14.53 -0.56 -8.84
CA GLY A 74 -14.81 -1.96 -8.53
C GLY A 74 -13.81 -2.95 -9.13
N SER A 75 -12.78 -2.49 -9.84
CA SER A 75 -11.69 -3.36 -10.28
C SER A 75 -10.72 -3.67 -9.14
N GLU A 76 -10.08 -4.82 -9.22
CA GLU A 76 -9.12 -5.28 -8.21
C GLU A 76 -7.78 -5.64 -8.86
N GLU A 77 -6.70 -5.22 -8.22
CA GLU A 77 -5.34 -5.59 -8.59
C GLU A 77 -4.66 -6.30 -7.42
N TRP A 78 -4.05 -7.45 -7.70
CA TRP A 78 -3.43 -8.29 -6.68
C TRP A 78 -2.04 -8.73 -7.11
N TRP A 79 -1.10 -8.69 -6.18
CA TRP A 79 0.24 -9.21 -6.38
C TRP A 79 0.87 -9.57 -5.04
N THR A 80 1.89 -10.42 -5.09
CA THR A 80 2.68 -10.76 -3.92
C THR A 80 4.01 -10.01 -3.94
N VAL A 81 4.55 -9.76 -2.75
CA VAL A 81 5.89 -9.19 -2.57
C VAL A 81 6.63 -9.96 -1.48
N PRO A 82 7.93 -10.20 -1.63
CA PRO A 82 8.71 -10.78 -0.55
C PRO A 82 8.74 -9.87 0.68
N GLY A 83 8.63 -10.47 1.87
CA GLY A 83 8.71 -9.76 3.14
C GLY A 83 7.65 -10.19 4.15
N GLY A 84 7.63 -9.51 5.30
CA GLY A 84 6.70 -9.77 6.38
C GLY A 84 6.42 -8.52 7.21
N ARG A 85 5.41 -8.59 8.07
CA ARG A 85 5.09 -7.59 9.08
C ARG A 85 4.69 -8.28 10.39
N GLU A 86 4.84 -7.56 11.49
CA GLU A 86 4.45 -8.03 12.81
C GLU A 86 2.93 -8.25 12.87
N ALA A 87 2.48 -9.28 13.60
CA ALA A 87 1.08 -9.68 13.65
C ALA A 87 0.12 -8.54 14.10
N GLU A 88 0.62 -7.59 14.89
CA GLU A 88 -0.11 -6.41 15.35
C GLU A 88 -0.57 -5.48 14.21
N PHE A 89 0.07 -5.53 13.04
CA PHE A 89 -0.32 -4.74 11.86
C PHE A 89 -1.55 -5.31 11.14
N PHE A 90 -1.96 -6.56 11.43
CA PHE A 90 -3.03 -7.27 10.72
C PHE A 90 -4.31 -7.42 11.59
N SER A 91 -4.71 -6.38 12.31
CA SER A 91 -5.85 -6.49 13.24
C SER A 91 -7.20 -6.64 12.52
N GLY A 92 -8.08 -7.48 13.10
CA GLY A 92 -9.08 -8.31 12.41
C GLY A 92 -10.39 -7.67 11.94
N ALA A 93 -10.38 -6.41 11.49
CA ALA A 93 -11.55 -5.83 10.81
C ALA A 93 -11.70 -6.34 9.36
N ALA A 94 -10.63 -6.87 8.78
CA ALA A 94 -10.63 -7.46 7.44
C ALA A 94 -9.83 -8.76 7.42
N SER A 95 -10.16 -9.64 6.48
CA SER A 95 -9.41 -10.85 6.21
C SER A 95 -9.31 -11.11 4.70
N VAL A 96 -8.30 -11.87 4.31
CA VAL A 96 -8.20 -12.45 2.97
C VAL A 96 -8.38 -13.95 3.09
N ARG A 97 -9.29 -14.50 2.30
CA ARG A 97 -9.46 -15.94 2.12
C ARG A 97 -8.54 -16.41 1.00
N PHE A 98 -7.68 -17.37 1.32
CA PHE A 98 -6.86 -18.10 0.36
C PHE A 98 -7.48 -19.47 0.09
N ASP A 99 -7.57 -19.87 -1.18
CA ASP A 99 -7.96 -21.22 -1.58
C ASP A 99 -6.73 -22.03 -2.06
N TYR A 100 -6.45 -23.13 -1.38
CA TYR A 100 -5.40 -24.09 -1.71
C TYR A 100 -6.03 -25.42 -2.15
N ASP A 101 -6.54 -25.44 -3.39
CA ASP A 101 -7.18 -26.60 -4.01
C ASP A 101 -8.29 -27.23 -3.16
N GLY A 102 -9.21 -26.40 -2.67
CA GLY A 102 -10.38 -26.81 -1.90
C GLY A 102 -10.21 -26.76 -0.38
N GLU A 103 -9.02 -26.42 0.11
CA GLU A 103 -8.81 -25.97 1.49
C GLU A 103 -8.78 -24.44 1.55
N THR A 104 -9.66 -23.83 2.35
CA THR A 104 -9.71 -22.37 2.51
C THR A 104 -9.12 -21.93 3.83
N LEU A 105 -8.24 -20.92 3.80
CA LEU A 105 -7.67 -20.28 4.99
C LEU A 105 -8.06 -18.80 5.02
N ASP A 106 -8.70 -18.38 6.12
CA ASP A 106 -9.02 -16.98 6.36
C ASP A 106 -7.89 -16.33 7.19
N ILE A 107 -7.19 -15.37 6.58
CA ILE A 107 -6.01 -14.73 7.16
C ILE A 107 -6.32 -13.28 7.49
N PRO A 108 -6.06 -12.81 8.73
CA PRO A 108 -6.23 -11.40 9.09
C PRO A 108 -5.43 -10.49 8.16
N ALA A 109 -6.04 -9.38 7.77
CA ALA A 109 -5.48 -8.43 6.83
C ALA A 109 -5.43 -7.02 7.42
N ALA A 110 -4.42 -6.26 7.04
CA ALA A 110 -4.36 -4.83 7.24
C ALA A 110 -5.17 -4.14 6.15
N TYR A 111 -5.87 -3.07 6.53
CA TYR A 111 -6.72 -2.30 5.64
C TYR A 111 -6.41 -0.81 5.74
N GLU A 112 -6.28 -0.15 4.60
CA GLU A 112 -6.02 1.29 4.50
C GLU A 112 -6.90 1.92 3.41
N LEU A 113 -7.66 2.97 3.77
CA LEU A 113 -8.42 3.75 2.80
C LEU A 113 -7.56 4.91 2.29
N LEU A 114 -7.39 4.99 0.97
CA LEU A 114 -6.62 6.03 0.29
C LEU A 114 -7.50 7.23 -0.08
N GLU A 115 -6.87 8.37 -0.37
CA GLU A 115 -7.57 9.64 -0.66
C GLU A 115 -8.51 9.56 -1.87
N ASP A 116 -8.22 8.68 -2.83
CA ASP A 116 -9.01 8.47 -4.05
C ASP A 116 -10.17 7.46 -3.88
N GLY A 117 -10.39 6.98 -2.65
CA GLY A 117 -11.39 5.96 -2.32
C GLY A 117 -10.91 4.53 -2.57
N THR A 118 -9.71 4.33 -3.10
CA THR A 118 -9.09 3.00 -3.23
C THR A 118 -8.83 2.42 -1.85
N ARG A 119 -9.14 1.14 -1.67
CA ARG A 119 -8.82 0.41 -0.44
C ARG A 119 -7.62 -0.46 -0.70
N ARG A 120 -6.61 -0.35 0.15
CA ARG A 120 -5.45 -1.21 0.12
C ARG A 120 -5.61 -2.30 1.17
N VAL A 121 -5.49 -3.54 0.73
CA VAL A 121 -5.50 -4.73 1.60
C VAL A 121 -4.09 -5.31 1.63
N THR A 122 -3.61 -5.74 2.80
CA THR A 122 -2.33 -6.44 2.92
C THR A 122 -2.47 -7.61 3.89
N ALA A 123 -2.11 -8.81 3.47
CA ALA A 123 -2.17 -10.02 4.29
C ALA A 123 -0.89 -10.85 4.13
N PRO A 124 -0.42 -11.57 5.16
CA PRO A 124 0.65 -12.53 5.00
C PRO A 124 0.17 -13.73 4.16
N VAL A 125 1.01 -14.22 3.25
CA VAL A 125 0.75 -15.48 2.53
C VAL A 125 0.98 -16.63 3.50
N PRO A 126 -0.03 -17.48 3.77
CA PRO A 126 0.06 -18.47 4.86
C PRO A 126 0.90 -19.70 4.54
N ARG A 127 1.13 -19.99 3.24
CA ARG A 127 1.93 -21.13 2.77
C ARG A 127 2.83 -20.67 1.62
N LEU A 128 4.12 -20.54 1.89
CA LEU A 128 5.10 -20.04 0.92
C LEU A 128 5.57 -21.14 -0.07
N ASP A 129 5.34 -22.41 0.29
CA ASP A 129 5.73 -23.59 -0.47
C ASP A 129 4.60 -24.16 -1.34
N GLN A 130 3.45 -23.49 -1.36
CA GLN A 130 2.27 -23.90 -2.11
C GLN A 130 1.65 -22.71 -2.84
N ASP A 131 1.30 -22.90 -4.11
CA ASP A 131 0.50 -21.92 -4.85
C ASP A 131 -0.96 -21.96 -4.38
N PHE A 132 -1.57 -20.80 -4.19
CA PHE A 132 -3.02 -20.68 -4.02
C PHE A 132 -3.71 -20.53 -5.37
N SER A 133 -4.89 -21.12 -5.52
CA SER A 133 -5.66 -21.12 -6.76
C SER A 133 -6.57 -19.90 -6.91
N ALA A 134 -6.97 -19.31 -5.78
CA ALA A 134 -7.84 -18.15 -5.72
C ALA A 134 -7.66 -17.38 -4.41
N ILE A 135 -8.05 -16.10 -4.45
CA ILE A 135 -8.13 -15.21 -3.31
C ILE A 135 -9.45 -14.46 -3.31
N ALA A 136 -9.95 -14.13 -2.13
CA ALA A 136 -11.09 -13.25 -1.95
C ALA A 136 -10.89 -12.39 -0.70
N HIS A 137 -11.18 -11.09 -0.80
CA HIS A 137 -11.22 -10.24 0.39
C HIS A 137 -12.56 -10.44 1.12
N VAL A 138 -12.51 -10.39 2.44
CA VAL A 138 -13.68 -10.47 3.32
C VAL A 138 -13.58 -9.28 4.29
N GLU A 139 -14.42 -8.28 4.08
CA GLU A 139 -14.64 -7.23 5.08
C GLU A 139 -15.40 -7.85 6.25
N GLY A 140 -14.92 -7.66 7.48
CA GLY A 140 -15.71 -7.96 8.66
C GLY A 140 -16.90 -7.02 8.69
N ASP A 141 -18.09 -7.55 8.94
CA ASP A 141 -19.30 -6.76 9.14
C ASP A 141 -19.01 -5.78 10.30
N GLU A 142 -18.84 -4.49 9.99
CA GLU A 142 -18.76 -3.45 11.00
C GLU A 142 -20.15 -3.37 11.60
N GLY A 143 -20.35 -4.15 12.66
CA GLY A 143 -21.59 -4.16 13.42
C GLY A 143 -21.96 -2.73 13.77
N ASP A 144 -23.10 -2.31 13.25
CA ASP A 144 -23.83 -1.09 13.60
C ASP A 144 -23.76 -0.88 15.12
N HIS A 145 -22.86 0.00 15.54
CA HIS A 145 -22.77 0.43 16.92
C HIS A 145 -23.66 1.68 17.07
N PRO A 146 -24.70 1.62 17.92
CA PRO A 146 -25.75 2.64 18.02
C PRO A 146 -25.27 3.99 18.54
#